data_AF-A0A2N2R968-F1
#
_entry.id   AF-A0A2N2R968-F1
#
_cell.length_a   1.000
_cell.length_b   1.000
_cell.length_c   1.000
_cell.angle_alpha   90.00
_cell.angle_beta   90.00
_cell.angle_gamma   90.00
#
_symmetry.space_group_name_H-M   'P 1'
#
loop_
_entity.id
_entity.type
_entity.pdbx_description
1 polymer ?
#
loop_
_entity_poly.entity_id
_entity_poly.type
_entity_poly.pdbx_seq_one_letter_code
_entity_poly.pdbx_strand_id
1 'polypeptide(L)'
;MTSDLIYYLLPALLILIPAAFHQRSKKKVSERHLAVLNEAKEAGLTEPPSLHPVVDLSICMGSGACVRNCPEKALGVIKGKGVLINPTHCIGHGACAPACPVGAIKLVFGTAKRGMDIPQVDPDFQTNIPGVFIAGELGGMGLIRNAIRQGTHAVQTITKRPRGKADLDLVIIGAGPAGIASSLAAKEAGLRYVTIEQEDSLGGTTYHYPRNKLVMTAPMRLPLIGEIKVREISKEELMEIWQGILDKATPNIQFSERMEEITPDDDIFSIRTNKASYSAANVLLAIGRRGTPRKLGAKGEEQAKVVYRLIEAEQYQGKNVLVVGGGDSALEAALDIAN
;
A
#
# COMPACT_ATOMS: atom_id res chain seq x y z
N MET A 1 15.01 17.12 -64.88
CA MET A 1 14.15 16.15 -64.16
C MET A 1 14.88 15.30 -63.12
N THR A 2 16.22 15.26 -63.09
CA THR A 2 16.99 14.46 -62.11
C THR A 2 17.49 15.26 -60.89
N SER A 3 17.58 16.59 -60.98
CA SER A 3 18.02 17.49 -59.91
C SER A 3 16.98 17.66 -58.79
N ASP A 4 15.69 17.68 -59.14
CA ASP A 4 14.62 17.97 -58.19
C ASP A 4 14.35 16.78 -57.24
N LEU A 5 14.68 15.56 -57.68
CA LEU A 5 14.46 14.34 -56.91
C LEU A 5 15.37 14.26 -55.66
N ILE A 6 16.58 14.83 -55.73
CA ILE A 6 17.52 14.88 -54.59
C ILE A 6 16.96 15.73 -53.46
N TYR A 7 16.26 16.83 -53.76
CA TYR A 7 15.64 17.70 -52.75
C TYR A 7 14.51 17.03 -51.98
N TYR A 8 13.87 15.98 -52.53
CA TYR A 8 12.86 15.18 -51.83
C TYR A 8 13.45 13.92 -51.19
N LEU A 9 14.44 13.28 -51.82
CA LEU A 9 15.07 12.05 -51.32
C LEU A 9 15.93 12.29 -50.08
N LEU A 10 16.66 13.40 -50.02
CA LEU A 10 17.57 13.68 -48.91
C LEU A 10 16.80 13.92 -47.58
N PRO A 11 15.74 14.76 -47.55
CA PRO A 11 14.88 14.89 -46.37
C PRO A 11 14.11 13.61 -46.04
N ALA A 12 13.66 12.86 -47.05
CA ALA A 12 13.00 11.57 -46.83
C ALA A 12 13.94 10.56 -46.18
N LEU A 13 15.19 10.45 -46.61
CA LEU A 13 16.20 9.59 -46.00
C LEU A 13 16.55 10.04 -44.57
N LEU A 14 16.65 11.36 -44.33
CA LEU A 14 16.88 11.92 -42.99
C LEU A 14 15.74 11.62 -42.00
N ILE A 15 14.53 11.31 -42.47
CA ILE A 15 13.40 10.91 -41.63
C ILE A 15 13.29 9.37 -41.55
N LEU A 16 13.35 8.69 -42.70
CA LEU A 16 13.12 7.25 -42.82
C LEU A 16 14.22 6.42 -42.16
N ILE A 17 15.48 6.85 -42.26
CA ILE A 17 16.59 6.11 -41.64
C ILE A 17 16.45 6.13 -40.11
N PRO A 18 16.34 7.28 -39.41
CA PRO A 18 16.11 7.29 -37.96
C PRO A 18 14.81 6.58 -37.55
N ALA A 19 13.73 6.73 -38.33
CA ALA A 19 12.47 6.04 -38.06
C ALA A 19 12.64 4.51 -38.11
N ALA A 20 13.36 3.98 -39.10
CA ALA A 20 13.65 2.56 -39.23
C ALA A 20 14.53 2.05 -38.07
N PHE A 21 15.56 2.81 -37.67
CA PHE A 21 16.38 2.48 -36.50
C PHE A 21 15.56 2.48 -35.21
N HIS A 22 14.70 3.47 -35.02
CA HIS A 22 13.80 3.56 -33.87
C HIS A 22 12.81 2.39 -33.83
N GLN A 23 12.24 2.02 -34.97
CA GLN A 23 11.32 0.89 -35.08
C GLN A 23 12.02 -0.44 -34.80
N ARG A 24 13.25 -0.63 -35.29
CA ARG A 24 14.09 -1.81 -34.98
C ARG A 24 14.42 -1.88 -33.50
N SER A 25 14.79 -0.75 -32.89
CA SER A 25 15.06 -0.65 -31.45
C SER A 25 13.83 -1.03 -30.61
N LYS A 26 12.65 -0.46 -30.93
CA LYS A 26 11.37 -0.83 -30.29
C LYS A 26 11.03 -2.31 -30.44
N LYS A 27 11.23 -2.89 -31.63
CA LYS A 27 11.00 -4.32 -31.87
C LYS A 27 11.88 -5.18 -30.97
N LYS A 28 13.18 -4.89 -30.90
CA LYS A 28 14.13 -5.63 -30.05
C LYS A 28 13.78 -5.55 -28.56
N VAL A 29 13.36 -4.37 -28.08
CA VAL A 29 12.90 -4.19 -26.69
C VAL A 29 11.63 -5.00 -26.43
N SER A 30 10.66 -4.96 -27.35
CA SER A 30 9.43 -5.74 -27.26
C SER A 30 9.69 -7.25 -27.21
N GLU A 31 10.64 -7.74 -28.01
CA GLU A 31 11.01 -9.17 -28.02
C GLU A 31 11.64 -9.60 -26.69
N ARG A 32 12.51 -8.77 -26.11
CA ARG A 32 13.09 -9.04 -24.78
C ARG A 32 12.03 -9.11 -23.69
N HIS A 33 11.12 -8.14 -23.65
CA HIS A 33 10.02 -8.12 -22.69
C HIS A 33 9.06 -9.31 -22.87
N LEU A 34 8.84 -9.73 -24.12
CA LEU A 34 8.03 -10.91 -24.41
C LEU A 34 8.71 -12.20 -23.91
N ALA A 35 10.03 -12.30 -24.07
CA ALA A 35 10.79 -13.44 -23.55
C ALA A 35 10.66 -13.57 -22.01
N VAL A 36 10.83 -12.46 -21.28
CA VAL A 36 10.64 -12.42 -19.82
C VAL A 36 9.22 -12.84 -19.42
N LEU A 37 8.21 -12.36 -20.14
CA LEU A 37 6.82 -12.74 -19.87
C LEU A 37 6.57 -14.23 -20.14
N ASN A 38 7.19 -14.80 -21.15
CA ASN A 38 7.04 -16.23 -21.46
C ASN A 38 7.74 -17.09 -20.41
N GLU A 39 8.94 -16.71 -19.95
CA GLU A 39 9.64 -17.37 -18.86
C GLU A 39 8.81 -17.36 -17.57
N ALA A 40 8.22 -16.20 -17.21
CA ALA A 40 7.33 -16.11 -16.06
C ALA A 40 6.08 -17.01 -16.20
N LYS A 41 5.55 -17.17 -17.42
CA LYS A 41 4.43 -18.09 -17.69
C LYS A 41 4.84 -19.55 -17.55
N GLU A 42 5.99 -19.93 -18.10
CA GLU A 42 6.54 -21.29 -18.01
C GLU A 42 6.82 -21.69 -16.54
N ALA A 43 7.29 -20.73 -15.74
CA ALA A 43 7.51 -20.91 -14.30
C ALA A 43 6.21 -20.87 -13.47
N GLY A 44 5.05 -20.62 -14.08
CA GLY A 44 3.77 -20.46 -13.37
C GLY A 44 3.65 -19.18 -12.54
N LEU A 45 4.61 -18.25 -12.67
CA LEU A 45 4.71 -16.99 -11.95
C LEU A 45 3.89 -15.88 -12.63
N THR A 46 2.62 -16.17 -12.93
CA THR A 46 1.76 -15.29 -13.74
C THR A 46 0.92 -14.31 -12.92
N GLU A 47 0.92 -14.47 -11.59
CA GLU A 47 0.05 -13.73 -10.69
C GLU A 47 0.89 -12.96 -9.66
N PRO A 48 0.65 -11.66 -9.49
CA PRO A 48 1.32 -10.86 -8.47
C PRO A 48 0.72 -11.16 -7.08
N PRO A 49 1.54 -11.16 -6.02
CA PRO A 49 1.08 -11.44 -4.65
C PRO A 49 0.27 -10.28 -4.03
N SER A 50 0.24 -9.10 -4.66
CA SER A 50 -0.25 -7.86 -4.07
C SER A 50 -0.98 -6.96 -5.08
N LEU A 51 -1.19 -5.68 -4.72
CA LEU A 51 -1.66 -4.64 -5.63
C LEU A 51 -0.82 -4.66 -6.91
N HIS A 52 -1.44 -4.56 -8.08
CA HIS A 52 -0.71 -4.56 -9.34
C HIS A 52 -1.45 -3.79 -10.43
N PRO A 53 -0.74 -3.31 -11.45
CA PRO A 53 -1.36 -2.61 -12.56
C PRO A 53 -2.05 -3.56 -13.54
N VAL A 54 -3.30 -3.26 -13.86
CA VAL A 54 -3.97 -3.72 -15.08
C VAL A 54 -3.95 -2.57 -16.07
N VAL A 55 -3.39 -2.84 -17.24
CA VAL A 55 -3.28 -1.85 -18.32
C VAL A 55 -4.44 -2.02 -19.29
N ASP A 56 -5.24 -0.97 -19.45
CA ASP A 56 -6.23 -0.89 -20.50
C ASP A 56 -5.53 -0.70 -21.85
N LEU A 57 -5.50 -1.78 -22.64
CA LEU A 57 -4.81 -1.82 -23.92
C LEU A 57 -5.49 -0.94 -24.98
N SER A 58 -6.76 -0.58 -24.81
CA SER A 58 -7.50 0.26 -25.77
C SER A 58 -6.99 1.71 -25.75
N ILE A 59 -6.75 2.26 -24.56
CA ILE A 59 -6.30 3.65 -24.36
C ILE A 59 -4.78 3.77 -24.14
N CYS A 60 -4.07 2.67 -23.87
CA CYS A 60 -2.62 2.72 -23.70
C CYS A 60 -1.89 3.21 -24.97
N MET A 61 -1.19 4.35 -24.87
CA MET A 61 -0.40 4.92 -25.98
C MET A 61 1.03 4.39 -26.09
N GLY A 62 1.46 3.47 -25.22
CA GLY A 62 2.80 2.87 -25.31
C GLY A 62 3.97 3.78 -24.92
N SER A 63 3.75 4.80 -24.10
CA SER A 63 4.78 5.79 -23.72
C SER A 63 5.97 5.21 -22.93
N GLY A 64 5.80 4.03 -22.33
CA GLY A 64 6.78 3.37 -21.48
C GLY A 64 7.06 4.08 -20.15
N ALA A 65 6.26 5.08 -19.77
CA ALA A 65 6.43 5.82 -18.51
C ALA A 65 6.29 4.91 -17.28
N CYS A 66 5.36 3.95 -17.34
CA CYS A 66 5.17 2.95 -16.30
C CYS A 66 6.39 2.04 -16.11
N VAL A 67 7.10 1.69 -17.19
CA VAL A 67 8.33 0.87 -17.15
C VAL A 67 9.47 1.65 -16.50
N ARG A 68 9.67 2.92 -16.88
CA ARG A 68 10.74 3.77 -16.33
C ARG A 68 10.56 4.06 -14.84
N ASN A 69 9.32 4.10 -14.36
CA ASN A 69 8.98 4.36 -12.97
C ASN A 69 8.78 3.08 -12.14
N CYS A 70 9.03 1.90 -12.69
CA CYS A 70 8.93 0.63 -11.97
C CYS A 70 10.29 0.27 -11.33
N PRO A 71 10.48 0.44 -10.01
CA PRO A 71 11.71 0.04 -9.31
C PRO A 71 11.99 -1.46 -9.43
N GLU A 72 10.94 -2.28 -9.45
CA GLU A 72 11.07 -3.75 -9.47
C GLU A 72 11.27 -4.33 -10.88
N LYS A 73 11.23 -3.49 -11.93
CA LYS A 73 11.30 -3.90 -13.34
C LYS A 73 10.24 -4.96 -13.71
N ALA A 74 9.11 -4.96 -13.01
CA ALA A 74 7.97 -5.86 -13.24
C ALA A 74 7.20 -5.54 -14.53
N LEU A 75 7.31 -4.31 -15.04
CA LEU A 75 6.60 -3.81 -16.22
C LEU A 75 7.51 -3.74 -17.45
N GLY A 76 6.93 -4.03 -18.61
CA GLY A 76 7.56 -3.90 -19.93
C GLY A 76 6.63 -3.26 -20.95
N VAL A 77 7.17 -3.01 -22.15
CA VAL A 77 6.39 -2.63 -23.33
C VAL A 77 6.49 -3.75 -24.37
N ILE A 78 5.35 -4.35 -24.72
CA ILE A 78 5.23 -5.38 -25.75
C ILE A 78 4.30 -4.85 -26.84
N LYS A 79 4.76 -4.89 -28.11
CA LYS A 79 4.01 -4.39 -29.28
C LYS A 79 3.42 -2.99 -29.08
N GLY A 80 4.17 -2.10 -28.39
CA GLY A 80 3.74 -0.74 -28.11
C GLY A 80 2.69 -0.59 -27.01
N LYS A 81 2.45 -1.61 -26.19
CA LYS A 81 1.54 -1.55 -25.05
C LYS A 81 2.26 -1.89 -23.75
N GLY A 82 1.88 -1.21 -22.67
CA GLY A 82 2.38 -1.53 -21.33
C GLY A 82 1.85 -2.89 -20.88
N VAL A 83 2.72 -3.75 -20.39
CA VAL A 83 2.39 -5.11 -19.94
C VAL A 83 3.14 -5.41 -18.65
N LEU A 84 2.50 -6.10 -17.71
CA LEU A 84 3.15 -6.68 -16.54
C LEU A 84 3.90 -7.94 -16.99
N ILE A 85 5.20 -7.82 -17.20
CA ILE A 85 6.03 -8.88 -17.80
C ILE A 85 6.61 -9.83 -16.75
N ASN A 86 6.74 -9.39 -15.51
CA ASN A 86 7.14 -10.22 -14.39
C ASN A 86 6.20 -9.93 -13.21
N PRO A 87 5.04 -10.59 -13.15
CA PRO A 87 4.01 -10.30 -12.16
C PRO A 87 4.46 -10.49 -10.72
N THR A 88 5.21 -11.54 -10.41
CA THR A 88 5.64 -11.84 -9.02
C THR A 88 6.64 -10.82 -8.47
N HIS A 89 7.36 -10.11 -9.34
CA HIS A 89 8.20 -8.98 -8.94
C HIS A 89 7.39 -7.72 -8.60
N CYS A 90 6.08 -7.69 -8.86
CA CYS A 90 5.27 -6.53 -8.53
C CYS A 90 4.91 -6.50 -7.04
N ILE A 91 5.55 -5.59 -6.30
CA ILE A 91 5.28 -5.37 -4.86
C ILE A 91 4.14 -4.36 -4.59
N GLY A 92 3.44 -3.89 -5.63
CA GLY A 92 2.26 -3.05 -5.45
C GLY A 92 2.50 -1.63 -4.93
N HIS A 93 3.68 -1.06 -5.16
CA HIS A 93 4.01 0.32 -4.80
C HIS A 93 3.24 1.39 -5.62
N GLY A 94 2.55 1.00 -6.69
CA GLY A 94 1.60 1.86 -7.42
C GLY A 94 2.17 2.97 -8.31
N ALA A 95 3.51 3.15 -8.38
CA ALA A 95 4.14 4.28 -9.07
C ALA A 95 3.84 4.36 -10.59
N CYS A 96 3.42 3.25 -11.20
CA CYS A 96 3.08 3.19 -12.62
C CYS A 96 1.79 3.93 -12.98
N ALA A 97 0.80 3.95 -12.09
CA ALA A 97 -0.49 4.58 -12.35
C ALA A 97 -0.40 6.10 -12.53
N PRO A 98 0.17 6.88 -11.59
CA PRO A 98 0.31 8.33 -11.76
C PRO A 98 1.31 8.70 -12.88
N ALA A 99 2.24 7.80 -13.22
CA ALA A 99 3.15 8.00 -14.34
C ALA A 99 2.48 7.83 -15.72
N CYS A 100 1.25 7.30 -15.79
CA CYS A 100 0.57 7.04 -17.05
C CYS A 100 -0.04 8.35 -17.60
N PRO A 101 0.44 8.88 -18.74
CA PRO A 101 -0.03 10.17 -19.27
C PRO A 101 -1.47 10.15 -19.77
N VAL A 102 -2.03 8.95 -20.01
CA VAL A 102 -3.37 8.73 -20.56
C VAL A 102 -4.29 8.01 -19.57
N GLY A 103 -3.86 7.82 -18.32
CA GLY A 103 -4.66 7.14 -17.31
C GLY A 103 -5.00 5.67 -17.62
N ALA A 104 -4.24 5.01 -18.50
CA ALA A 104 -4.49 3.64 -18.94
C ALA A 104 -4.21 2.56 -17.90
N ILE A 105 -3.82 2.91 -16.68
CA ILE A 105 -3.40 1.95 -15.66
C ILE A 105 -4.34 2.06 -14.46
N LYS A 106 -5.02 0.96 -14.15
CA LYS A 106 -5.77 0.78 -12.90
C LYS A 106 -4.99 -0.14 -11.99
N LEU A 107 -4.88 0.21 -10.72
CA LEU A 107 -4.27 -0.67 -9.72
C LEU A 107 -5.38 -1.57 -9.15
N VAL A 108 -5.16 -2.88 -9.19
CA VAL A 108 -6.11 -3.88 -8.70
C VAL A 108 -5.42 -4.82 -7.71
N PHE A 109 -6.20 -5.43 -6.81
CA PHE A 109 -5.70 -6.43 -5.86
C PHE A 109 -6.03 -7.84 -6.31
N GLY A 110 -5.02 -8.72 -6.34
CA GLY A 110 -5.23 -10.15 -6.60
C GLY A 110 -5.82 -10.45 -7.99
N THR A 111 -6.20 -11.70 -8.24
CA THR A 111 -6.86 -12.06 -9.51
C THR A 111 -8.34 -11.70 -9.50
N ALA A 112 -8.97 -11.64 -10.69
CA ALA A 112 -10.44 -11.55 -10.80
C ALA A 112 -11.21 -12.69 -10.07
N LYS A 113 -10.51 -13.73 -9.57
CA LYS A 113 -11.04 -14.85 -8.78
C LYS A 113 -10.60 -14.85 -7.30
N ARG A 114 -9.60 -14.06 -6.93
CA ARG A 114 -9.02 -13.90 -5.57
C ARG A 114 -8.87 -12.40 -5.24
N GLY A 115 -9.84 -11.59 -5.65
CA GLY A 115 -9.90 -10.20 -5.28
C GLY A 115 -10.12 -10.09 -3.77
N MET A 116 -9.32 -9.27 -3.10
CA MET A 116 -9.67 -8.80 -1.77
C MET A 116 -10.52 -7.55 -1.98
N ASP A 117 -11.73 -7.53 -1.42
CA ASP A 117 -12.58 -6.35 -1.49
C ASP A 117 -11.88 -5.20 -0.76
N ILE A 118 -11.38 -4.24 -1.56
CA ILE A 118 -10.84 -2.99 -1.07
C ILE A 118 -11.90 -1.91 -1.27
N PRO A 119 -12.11 -1.02 -0.28
CA PRO A 119 -12.99 0.12 -0.46
C PRO A 119 -12.51 0.99 -1.64
N GLN A 120 -13.45 1.45 -2.46
CA GLN A 120 -13.14 2.43 -3.49
C GLN A 120 -12.91 3.78 -2.82
N VAL A 121 -11.77 4.40 -3.13
CA VAL A 121 -11.42 5.74 -2.66
C VAL A 121 -11.02 6.61 -3.84
N ASP A 122 -11.27 7.90 -3.71
CA ASP A 122 -10.81 8.91 -4.66
C ASP A 122 -9.31 9.22 -4.48
N PRO A 123 -8.70 10.08 -5.32
CA PRO A 123 -7.29 10.47 -5.19
C PRO A 123 -6.91 11.15 -3.87
N ASP A 124 -7.90 11.63 -3.11
CA ASP A 124 -7.73 12.26 -1.81
C ASP A 124 -8.03 11.31 -0.64
N PHE A 125 -8.18 10.02 -0.95
CA PHE A 125 -8.46 8.94 -0.01
C PHE A 125 -9.84 9.02 0.66
N GLN A 126 -10.76 9.81 0.12
CA GLN A 126 -12.14 9.84 0.56
C GLN A 126 -12.91 8.66 -0.04
N THR A 127 -13.77 8.06 0.77
CA THR A 127 -14.66 6.97 0.35
C THR A 127 -15.87 7.51 -0.43
N ASN A 128 -16.77 6.62 -0.86
CA ASN A 128 -18.09 7.02 -1.36
C ASN A 128 -19.01 7.63 -0.28
N ILE A 129 -18.60 7.63 0.99
CA ILE A 129 -19.27 8.34 2.10
C ILE A 129 -18.50 9.64 2.36
N PRO A 130 -19.07 10.81 2.04
CA PRO A 130 -18.41 12.11 2.28
C PRO A 130 -18.00 12.27 3.74
N GLY A 131 -16.77 12.69 4.00
CA GLY A 131 -16.23 12.84 5.36
C GLY A 131 -15.60 11.58 5.93
N VAL A 132 -15.75 10.42 5.29
CA VAL A 132 -15.04 9.18 5.65
C VAL A 132 -13.86 8.97 4.71
N PHE A 133 -12.68 8.78 5.29
CA PHE A 133 -11.40 8.60 4.60
C PHE A 133 -10.75 7.27 4.99
N ILE A 134 -9.88 6.74 4.15
CA ILE A 134 -9.16 5.49 4.38
C ILE A 134 -7.67 5.67 4.12
N ALA A 135 -6.83 5.21 5.05
CA ALA A 135 -5.38 5.24 4.87
C ALA A 135 -4.70 3.95 5.36
N GLY A 136 -3.49 3.74 4.87
CA GLY A 136 -2.66 2.60 5.22
C GLY A 136 -3.04 1.35 4.45
N GLU A 137 -2.85 0.21 5.11
CA GLU A 137 -3.00 -1.10 4.48
C GLU A 137 -4.42 -1.36 3.94
N LEU A 138 -5.44 -0.71 4.54
CA LEU A 138 -6.84 -0.81 4.12
C LEU A 138 -7.06 -0.25 2.70
N GLY A 139 -6.33 0.80 2.31
CA GLY A 139 -6.31 1.35 0.95
C GLY A 139 -5.47 0.52 -0.03
N GLY A 140 -4.98 -0.65 0.39
CA GLY A 140 -4.30 -1.59 -0.47
C GLY A 140 -2.82 -1.28 -0.77
N MET A 141 -2.24 -0.21 -0.24
CA MET A 141 -0.80 0.00 -0.42
C MET A 141 -0.06 -0.51 0.81
N GLY A 142 0.59 -1.67 0.68
CA GLY A 142 1.58 -2.12 1.66
C GLY A 142 2.76 -1.15 1.74
N LEU A 143 3.61 -1.31 2.76
CA LEU A 143 4.77 -0.48 3.11
C LEU A 143 4.45 0.69 4.06
N ILE A 144 5.26 0.81 5.12
CA ILE A 144 5.17 1.86 6.16
C ILE A 144 5.19 3.27 5.52
N ARG A 145 6.11 3.51 4.58
CA ARG A 145 6.21 4.79 3.87
C ARG A 145 4.90 5.18 3.15
N ASN A 146 4.23 4.21 2.53
CA ASN A 146 2.99 4.48 1.81
C ASN A 146 1.87 4.81 2.80
N ALA A 147 1.76 4.04 3.89
CA ALA A 147 0.81 4.30 4.96
C ALA A 147 0.96 5.72 5.54
N ILE A 148 2.21 6.15 5.81
CA ILE A 148 2.50 7.50 6.29
C ILE A 148 2.07 8.57 5.30
N ARG A 149 2.40 8.40 4.01
CA ARG A 149 2.05 9.37 2.96
C ARG A 149 0.54 9.50 2.80
N GLN A 150 -0.18 8.38 2.80
CA GLN A 150 -1.63 8.36 2.68
C GLN A 150 -2.31 9.04 3.87
N GLY A 151 -1.92 8.69 5.09
CA GLY A 151 -2.48 9.31 6.29
C GLY A 151 -2.25 10.82 6.32
N THR A 152 -1.03 11.25 5.99
CA THR A 152 -0.70 12.68 5.88
C THR A 152 -1.53 13.39 4.81
N HIS A 153 -1.65 12.81 3.61
CA HIS A 153 -2.42 13.39 2.51
C HIS A 153 -3.91 13.49 2.86
N ALA A 154 -4.50 12.43 3.41
CA ALA A 154 -5.91 12.43 3.82
C ALA A 154 -6.20 13.57 4.81
N VAL A 155 -5.32 13.77 5.81
CA VAL A 155 -5.46 14.88 6.76
C VAL A 155 -5.30 16.25 6.08
N GLN A 156 -4.36 16.41 5.15
CA GLN A 156 -4.21 17.65 4.38
C GLN A 156 -5.41 17.96 3.48
N THR A 157 -6.16 16.95 3.04
CA THR A 157 -7.45 17.18 2.37
C THR A 157 -8.52 17.59 3.38
N ILE A 158 -8.57 16.95 4.55
CA ILE A 158 -9.53 17.27 5.62
C ILE A 158 -9.38 18.73 6.08
N THR A 159 -8.16 19.27 6.16
CA THR A 159 -7.93 20.67 6.57
C THR A 159 -8.52 21.71 5.61
N LYS A 160 -8.79 21.33 4.35
CA LYS A 160 -9.40 22.20 3.33
C LYS A 160 -10.94 22.17 3.39
N ARG A 161 -11.52 21.22 4.13
CA ARG A 161 -12.98 21.10 4.30
C ARG A 161 -13.46 22.13 5.34
N PRO A 162 -14.68 22.65 5.21
CA PRO A 162 -15.24 23.55 6.21
C PRO A 162 -15.34 22.82 7.56
N ARG A 163 -15.04 23.54 8.65
CA ARG A 163 -15.22 23.03 10.01
C ARG A 163 -16.72 22.89 10.28
N GLY A 164 -17.15 21.68 10.66
CA GLY A 164 -18.54 21.37 10.96
C GLY A 164 -18.93 21.74 12.40
N LYS A 165 -20.16 21.38 12.78
CA LYS A 165 -20.71 21.59 14.14
C LYS A 165 -20.26 20.56 15.17
N ALA A 166 -19.57 19.50 14.75
CA ALA A 166 -19.09 18.44 15.63
C ALA A 166 -18.08 18.94 16.67
N ASP A 167 -17.97 18.20 17.78
CA ASP A 167 -17.01 18.45 18.85
C ASP A 167 -15.56 18.29 18.36
N LEU A 168 -15.35 17.33 17.46
CA LEU A 168 -14.06 17.06 16.82
C LEU A 168 -14.14 17.34 15.32
N ASP A 169 -13.03 17.85 14.77
CA ASP A 169 -12.85 17.98 13.33
C ASP A 169 -12.54 16.62 12.69
N LEU A 170 -11.87 15.72 13.43
CA LEU A 170 -11.43 14.42 12.95
C LEU A 170 -11.33 13.37 14.07
N VAL A 171 -11.89 12.18 13.82
CA VAL A 171 -11.57 10.97 14.59
C VAL A 171 -10.74 10.03 13.72
N ILE A 172 -9.60 9.56 14.22
CA ILE A 172 -8.70 8.63 13.55
C ILE A 172 -8.82 7.26 14.21
N ILE A 173 -9.09 6.20 13.44
CA ILE A 173 -9.23 4.84 13.97
C ILE A 173 -7.99 4.01 13.60
N GLY A 174 -7.21 3.62 14.61
CA GLY A 174 -5.96 2.86 14.51
C GLY A 174 -4.72 3.76 14.65
N ALA A 175 -3.74 3.31 15.43
CA ALA A 175 -2.44 3.93 15.67
C ALA A 175 -1.28 3.10 15.07
N GLY A 176 -1.52 2.47 13.90
CA GLY A 176 -0.45 2.01 13.02
C GLY A 176 0.26 3.17 12.30
N PRO A 177 1.21 2.91 11.38
CA PRO A 177 1.97 3.97 10.71
C PRO A 177 1.13 5.04 10.01
N ALA A 178 -0.01 4.66 9.40
CA ALA A 178 -0.95 5.61 8.82
C ALA A 178 -1.64 6.46 9.90
N GLY A 179 -2.09 5.82 10.98
CA GLY A 179 -2.71 6.47 12.14
C GLY A 179 -1.78 7.50 12.77
N ILE A 180 -0.57 7.08 13.14
CA ILE A 180 0.46 7.94 13.73
C ILE A 180 0.74 9.15 12.85
N ALA A 181 0.98 8.95 11.55
CA ALA A 181 1.21 10.06 10.62
C ALA A 181 0.02 11.02 10.54
N SER A 182 -1.19 10.48 10.61
CA SER A 182 -2.43 11.27 10.61
C SER A 182 -2.60 12.07 11.89
N SER A 183 -2.29 11.49 13.06
CA SER A 183 -2.33 12.19 14.34
C SER A 183 -1.33 13.34 14.38
N LEU A 184 -0.12 13.12 13.84
CA LEU A 184 0.91 14.16 13.73
C LEU A 184 0.47 15.27 12.76
N ALA A 185 -0.07 14.91 11.59
CA ALA A 185 -0.58 15.88 10.62
C ALA A 185 -1.76 16.70 11.20
N ALA A 186 -2.67 16.05 11.92
CA ALA A 186 -3.82 16.70 12.54
C ALA A 186 -3.39 17.68 13.63
N LYS A 187 -2.36 17.30 14.42
CA LYS A 187 -1.74 18.17 15.41
C LYS A 187 -1.03 19.37 14.76
N GLU A 188 -0.23 19.13 13.73
CA GLU A 188 0.46 20.18 12.96
C GLU A 188 -0.53 21.19 12.36
N ALA A 189 -1.69 20.72 11.90
CA ALA A 189 -2.75 21.55 11.34
C ALA A 189 -3.69 22.19 12.38
N GLY A 190 -3.52 21.91 13.68
CA GLY A 190 -4.37 22.46 14.74
C GLY A 190 -5.83 22.00 14.66
N LEU A 191 -6.07 20.77 14.22
CA LEU A 191 -7.41 20.15 14.23
C LEU A 191 -7.78 19.70 15.65
N ARG A 192 -9.06 19.77 16.00
CA ARG A 192 -9.61 19.06 17.16
C ARG A 192 -9.74 17.58 16.78
N TYR A 193 -8.85 16.73 17.31
CA TYR A 193 -8.85 15.32 16.94
C TYR A 193 -8.60 14.39 18.12
N VAL A 194 -8.98 13.13 17.94
CA VAL A 194 -8.59 12.01 18.77
C VAL A 194 -8.25 10.81 17.88
N THR A 195 -7.23 10.05 18.27
CA THR A 195 -6.91 8.76 17.66
C THR A 195 -7.32 7.64 18.62
N ILE A 196 -8.00 6.62 18.12
CA ILE A 196 -8.50 5.50 18.89
C ILE A 196 -7.72 4.25 18.49
N GLU A 197 -7.07 3.58 19.43
CA GLU A 197 -6.29 2.36 19.22
C GLU A 197 -6.80 1.24 20.14
N GLN A 198 -7.12 0.09 19.55
CA GLN A 198 -7.66 -1.05 20.27
C GLN A 198 -6.61 -1.75 21.14
N GLU A 199 -5.34 -1.71 20.72
CA GLU A 199 -4.23 -2.31 21.44
C GLU A 199 -3.73 -1.37 22.54
N ASP A 200 -2.93 -1.91 23.47
CA ASP A 200 -2.26 -1.16 24.53
C ASP A 200 -0.99 -0.43 24.05
N SER A 201 -0.60 -0.67 22.80
CA SER A 201 0.59 -0.10 22.17
C SER A 201 0.28 0.34 20.74
N LEU A 202 1.23 1.07 20.16
CA LEU A 202 1.14 1.64 18.82
C LEU A 202 1.78 0.70 17.77
N GLY A 203 1.65 1.02 16.49
CA GLY A 203 2.39 0.36 15.41
C GLY A 203 1.55 -0.64 14.62
N GLY A 204 0.38 -1.02 15.16
CA GLY A 204 -0.60 -1.86 14.48
C GLY A 204 0.03 -3.17 14.01
N THR A 205 0.15 -3.36 12.69
CA THR A 205 0.76 -4.58 12.13
C THR A 205 2.19 -4.82 12.64
N THR A 206 3.00 -3.78 12.82
CA THR A 206 4.40 -3.95 13.27
C THR A 206 4.48 -4.39 14.72
N TYR A 207 3.51 -4.01 15.56
CA TYR A 207 3.41 -4.45 16.95
C TYR A 207 3.26 -5.98 17.05
N HIS A 208 2.55 -6.57 16.09
CA HIS A 208 2.26 -8.01 16.06
C HIS A 208 3.29 -8.86 15.30
N TYR A 209 4.41 -8.29 14.85
CA TYR A 209 5.48 -9.09 14.25
C TYR A 209 6.13 -10.03 15.27
N PRO A 210 6.69 -11.18 14.84
CA PRO A 210 7.57 -11.98 15.68
C PRO A 210 8.74 -11.15 16.21
N ARG A 211 9.32 -11.56 17.34
CA ARG A 211 10.53 -10.90 17.86
C ARG A 211 11.69 -11.00 16.88
N ASN A 212 12.55 -9.97 16.87
CA ASN A 212 13.71 -9.86 15.99
C ASN A 212 13.39 -9.88 14.50
N LYS A 213 12.09 -9.79 14.12
CA LYS A 213 11.71 -9.77 12.72
C LYS A 213 12.37 -8.59 12.01
N LEU A 214 13.08 -8.89 10.91
CA LEU A 214 13.60 -7.88 10.02
C LEU A 214 12.46 -7.21 9.26
N VAL A 215 12.37 -5.89 9.37
CA VAL A 215 11.37 -5.06 8.68
C VAL A 215 12.05 -4.28 7.58
N MET A 216 11.64 -4.54 6.34
CA MET A 216 12.07 -3.77 5.18
C MET A 216 11.13 -2.59 4.97
N THR A 217 11.71 -1.40 4.83
CA THR A 217 10.97 -0.16 4.56
C THR A 217 11.79 0.76 3.63
N ALA A 218 11.28 1.97 3.41
CA ALA A 218 11.95 2.99 2.64
C ALA A 218 11.96 4.31 3.42
N PRO A 219 12.87 5.25 3.08
CA PRO A 219 12.92 6.56 3.72
C PRO A 219 11.53 7.22 3.73
N MET A 220 11.16 7.73 4.89
CA MET A 220 9.83 8.25 5.18
C MET A 220 9.94 9.61 5.86
N ARG A 221 8.92 10.45 5.67
CA ARG A 221 8.85 11.78 6.29
C ARG A 221 7.57 11.85 7.11
N LEU A 222 7.71 12.16 8.38
CA LEU A 222 6.60 12.33 9.31
C LEU A 222 6.39 13.83 9.61
N PRO A 223 5.12 14.30 9.70
CA PRO A 223 4.81 15.63 10.22
C PRO A 223 5.40 15.81 11.62
N LEU A 224 5.80 17.05 11.99
CA LEU A 224 6.45 17.40 13.27
C LEU A 224 7.80 16.74 13.60
N ILE A 225 8.18 15.64 12.93
CA ILE A 225 9.38 14.85 13.25
C ILE A 225 10.47 15.02 12.18
N GLY A 226 10.09 15.07 10.90
CA GLY A 226 11.03 15.17 9.78
C GLY A 226 11.32 13.84 9.09
N GLU A 227 12.49 13.73 8.48
CA GLU A 227 12.87 12.58 7.64
C GLU A 227 13.52 11.47 8.48
N ILE A 228 13.08 10.23 8.28
CA ILE A 228 13.65 9.01 8.87
C ILE A 228 14.20 8.16 7.73
N LYS A 229 15.51 7.94 7.74
CA LYS A 229 16.25 7.22 6.69
C LYS A 229 16.62 5.82 7.15
N VAL A 230 15.63 4.94 7.20
CA VAL A 230 15.82 3.51 7.47
C VAL A 230 15.33 2.69 6.28
N ARG A 231 16.03 1.60 5.97
CA ARG A 231 15.67 0.66 4.89
C ARG A 231 15.43 -0.74 5.43
N GLU A 232 16.21 -1.13 6.42
CA GLU A 232 16.13 -2.40 7.12
C GLU A 232 16.30 -2.09 8.61
N ILE A 233 15.43 -2.66 9.44
CA ILE A 233 15.38 -2.39 10.88
C ILE A 233 14.70 -3.58 11.58
N SER A 234 15.10 -3.91 12.80
CA SER A 234 14.35 -4.89 13.59
C SER A 234 12.97 -4.36 13.99
N LYS A 235 12.06 -5.28 14.35
CA LYS A 235 10.78 -4.91 14.96
C LYS A 235 10.99 -3.99 16.16
N GLU A 236 11.91 -4.34 17.05
CA GLU A 236 12.15 -3.69 18.33
C GLU A 236 12.66 -2.25 18.13
N GLU A 237 13.68 -2.05 17.30
CA GLU A 237 14.19 -0.72 16.96
C GLU A 237 13.12 0.14 16.26
N LEU A 238 12.27 -0.47 15.43
CA LEU A 238 11.16 0.24 14.81
C LEU A 238 10.13 0.71 15.84
N MET A 239 9.84 -0.13 16.85
CA MET A 239 8.96 0.22 17.97
C MET A 239 9.57 1.32 18.86
N GLU A 240 10.89 1.38 19.00
CA GLU A 240 11.58 2.48 19.71
C GLU A 240 11.45 3.82 18.96
N ILE A 241 11.59 3.82 17.63
CA ILE A 241 11.37 5.03 16.80
C ILE A 241 9.95 5.55 17.03
N TRP A 242 9.00 4.63 16.98
CA TRP A 242 7.58 4.85 17.21
C TRP A 242 7.27 5.43 18.60
N GLN A 243 7.86 4.87 19.65
CA GLN A 243 7.71 5.39 21.00
C GLN A 243 8.33 6.78 21.14
N GLY A 244 9.52 7.00 20.59
CA GLY A 244 10.18 8.31 20.60
C GLY A 244 9.39 9.40 19.86
N ILE A 245 8.51 9.04 18.93
CA ILE A 245 7.57 9.96 18.29
C ILE A 245 6.46 10.38 19.24
N LEU A 246 5.90 9.46 20.05
CA LEU A 246 4.92 9.81 21.07
C LEU A 246 5.51 10.76 22.10
N ASP A 247 6.73 10.48 22.56
CA ASP A 247 7.37 11.26 23.61
C ASP A 247 7.67 12.69 23.14
N LYS A 248 8.09 12.84 21.87
CA LYS A 248 8.43 14.15 21.30
C LYS A 248 7.20 14.95 20.88
N ALA A 249 6.27 14.32 20.16
CA ALA A 249 5.17 15.02 19.53
C ALA A 249 3.85 14.92 20.29
N THR A 250 3.74 14.06 21.30
CA THR A 250 2.58 13.90 22.21
C THR A 250 1.22 13.97 21.50
N PRO A 251 0.97 13.14 20.46
CA PRO A 251 -0.32 13.12 19.78
C PRO A 251 -1.44 12.61 20.72
N ASN A 252 -2.67 13.05 20.49
CA ASN A 252 -3.83 12.61 21.27
C ASN A 252 -4.29 11.22 20.80
N ILE A 253 -3.82 10.18 21.49
CA ILE A 253 -4.13 8.78 21.20
C ILE A 253 -4.69 8.10 22.45
N GLN A 254 -5.84 7.45 22.32
CA GLN A 254 -6.48 6.65 23.35
C GLN A 254 -6.22 5.16 23.07
N PHE A 255 -5.46 4.52 23.95
CA PHE A 255 -5.10 3.11 23.85
C PHE A 255 -6.12 2.21 24.55
N SER A 256 -6.08 0.92 24.23
CA SER A 256 -7.03 -0.10 24.72
C SER A 256 -8.50 0.30 24.49
N GLU A 257 -8.75 1.08 23.45
CA GLU A 257 -10.05 1.61 23.07
C GLU A 257 -10.42 1.12 21.68
N ARG A 258 -11.39 0.23 21.62
CA ARG A 258 -11.87 -0.38 20.38
C ARG A 258 -13.06 0.40 19.88
N MET A 259 -12.97 0.91 18.64
CA MET A 259 -14.13 1.41 17.92
C MET A 259 -15.08 0.25 17.60
N GLU A 260 -16.36 0.44 17.90
CA GLU A 260 -17.41 -0.57 17.72
C GLU A 260 -18.37 -0.19 16.60
N GLU A 261 -18.74 1.10 16.51
CA GLU A 261 -19.71 1.58 15.54
C GLU A 261 -19.40 3.01 15.09
N ILE A 262 -19.68 3.30 13.81
CA ILE A 262 -19.72 4.64 13.24
C ILE A 262 -21.11 4.82 12.62
N THR A 263 -21.86 5.79 13.13
CA THR A 263 -23.20 6.12 12.66
C THR A 263 -23.20 7.54 12.07
N PRO A 264 -23.55 7.72 10.78
CA PRO A 264 -23.75 9.05 10.22
C PRO A 264 -25.04 9.67 10.78
N ASP A 265 -24.97 10.95 11.14
CA ASP A 265 -26.09 11.75 11.63
C ASP A 265 -25.97 13.16 11.03
N ASP A 266 -26.77 13.47 10.00
CA ASP A 266 -26.65 14.68 9.18
C ASP A 266 -25.21 14.95 8.67
N ASP A 267 -24.60 16.06 9.10
CA ASP A 267 -23.24 16.51 8.74
C ASP A 267 -22.16 16.04 9.76
N ILE A 268 -22.52 15.16 10.70
CA ILE A 268 -21.64 14.66 11.76
C ILE A 268 -21.63 13.13 11.79
N PHE A 269 -20.58 12.57 12.40
CA PHE A 269 -20.47 11.15 12.71
C PHE A 269 -20.51 10.96 14.22
N SER A 270 -21.31 9.99 14.67
CA SER A 270 -21.25 9.45 16.03
C SER A 270 -20.39 8.18 16.01
N ILE A 271 -19.32 8.18 16.81
CA ILE A 271 -18.38 7.05 16.91
C ILE A 271 -18.51 6.48 18.32
N ARG A 272 -18.98 5.24 18.44
CA ARG A 272 -19.02 4.51 19.71
C ARG A 272 -17.80 3.61 19.85
N THR A 273 -17.23 3.60 21.04
CA THR A 273 -16.17 2.69 21.44
C THR A 273 -16.59 1.90 22.69
N ASN A 274 -15.77 0.93 23.08
CA ASN A 274 -15.94 0.21 24.34
C ASN A 274 -15.68 1.09 25.60
N LYS A 275 -15.27 2.35 25.46
CA LYS A 275 -14.97 3.27 26.58
C LYS A 275 -15.76 4.57 26.53
N ALA A 276 -16.09 5.07 25.36
CA ALA A 276 -16.59 6.43 25.16
C ALA A 276 -17.46 6.55 23.90
N SER A 277 -17.95 7.75 23.65
CA SER A 277 -18.59 8.14 22.39
C SER A 277 -18.07 9.49 21.95
N TYR A 278 -17.86 9.65 20.65
CA TYR A 278 -17.30 10.86 20.04
C TYR A 278 -18.21 11.39 18.94
N SER A 279 -18.27 12.71 18.81
CA SER A 279 -18.86 13.40 17.66
C SER A 279 -17.75 14.00 16.80
N ALA A 280 -17.75 13.69 15.49
CA ALA A 280 -16.73 14.21 14.57
C ALA A 280 -17.28 14.60 13.21
N ALA A 281 -16.72 15.63 12.59
CA ALA A 281 -17.08 16.03 11.23
C ALA A 281 -16.48 15.09 10.16
N ASN A 282 -15.36 14.44 10.48
CA ASN A 282 -14.69 13.51 9.57
C ASN A 282 -14.16 12.30 10.35
N VAL A 283 -14.09 11.16 9.67
CA VAL A 283 -13.51 9.92 10.20
C VAL A 283 -12.43 9.43 9.25
N LEU A 284 -11.24 9.10 9.78
CA LEU A 284 -10.16 8.47 9.03
C LEU A 284 -9.93 7.04 9.54
N LEU A 285 -10.19 6.06 8.69
CA LEU A 285 -9.98 4.65 8.97
C LEU A 285 -8.54 4.26 8.62
N ALA A 286 -7.72 4.04 9.65
CA ALA A 286 -6.32 3.61 9.57
C ALA A 286 -6.12 2.22 10.24
N ILE A 287 -7.16 1.37 10.20
CA ILE A 287 -7.27 0.11 10.94
C ILE A 287 -6.41 -1.05 10.41
N GLY A 288 -5.73 -0.87 9.27
CA GLY A 288 -4.94 -1.93 8.63
C GLY A 288 -5.78 -3.12 8.17
N ARG A 289 -5.14 -4.27 7.89
CA ARG A 289 -5.85 -5.52 7.52
C ARG A 289 -5.51 -6.73 8.41
N ARG A 290 -4.49 -6.63 9.26
CA ARG A 290 -4.03 -7.74 10.11
C ARG A 290 -4.76 -7.93 11.44
N GLY A 291 -5.67 -7.03 11.83
CA GLY A 291 -6.31 -7.06 13.16
C GLY A 291 -6.98 -8.40 13.48
N THR A 292 -8.05 -8.73 12.76
CA THR A 292 -8.81 -9.97 12.94
C THR A 292 -8.33 -11.04 11.95
N PRO A 293 -7.73 -12.16 12.42
CA PRO A 293 -7.27 -13.21 11.51
C PRO A 293 -8.44 -13.89 10.81
N ARG A 294 -8.23 -14.30 9.56
CA ARG A 294 -9.16 -15.19 8.86
C ARG A 294 -9.06 -16.58 9.49
N LYS A 295 -10.12 -17.00 10.20
CA LYS A 295 -10.22 -18.35 10.73
C LYS A 295 -10.36 -19.38 9.59
N LEU A 296 -9.77 -20.56 9.78
CA LEU A 296 -9.83 -21.73 8.89
C LEU A 296 -11.22 -22.39 8.92
N GLY A 297 -11.96 -22.27 10.03
CA GLY A 297 -13.28 -22.90 10.19
C GLY A 297 -13.23 -24.43 10.32
N ALA A 298 -12.06 -24.98 10.67
CA ALA A 298 -11.84 -26.42 10.73
C ALA A 298 -12.23 -27.00 12.10
N LYS A 299 -12.60 -28.28 12.11
CA LYS A 299 -12.86 -29.01 13.36
C LYS A 299 -11.60 -29.02 14.24
N GLY A 300 -11.74 -28.55 15.48
CA GLY A 300 -10.64 -28.51 16.46
C GLY A 300 -9.79 -27.25 16.41
N GLU A 301 -10.19 -26.24 15.63
CA GLU A 301 -9.55 -24.93 15.54
C GLU A 301 -9.50 -24.15 16.88
N GLU A 302 -10.42 -24.44 17.80
CA GLU A 302 -10.47 -23.80 19.13
C GLU A 302 -9.52 -24.46 20.16
N GLN A 303 -8.71 -25.45 19.75
CA GLN A 303 -7.70 -26.05 20.65
C GLN A 303 -6.60 -25.05 20.99
N ALA A 304 -6.13 -25.06 22.24
CA ALA A 304 -5.07 -24.14 22.72
C ALA A 304 -3.75 -24.20 21.91
N LYS A 305 -3.49 -25.29 21.19
CA LYS A 305 -2.31 -25.45 20.32
C LYS A 305 -2.45 -24.73 18.95
N VAL A 306 -3.64 -24.27 18.60
CA VAL A 306 -3.91 -23.57 17.35
C VAL A 306 -3.78 -22.07 17.62
N VAL A 307 -2.77 -21.46 17.00
CA VAL A 307 -2.51 -20.02 17.12
C VAL A 307 -2.52 -19.37 15.74
N TYR A 308 -3.00 -18.13 15.68
CA TYR A 308 -3.02 -17.33 14.44
C TYR A 308 -1.89 -16.31 14.36
N ARG A 309 -1.03 -16.28 15.38
CA ARG A 309 0.08 -15.34 15.50
C ARG A 309 1.29 -16.10 16.05
N LEU A 310 2.41 -15.99 15.33
CA LEU A 310 3.71 -16.41 15.82
C LEU A 310 4.31 -15.22 16.58
N ILE A 311 4.60 -15.40 17.86
CA ILE A 311 5.21 -14.36 18.71
C ILE A 311 6.69 -14.67 18.91
N GLU A 312 6.97 -15.83 19.51
CA GLU A 312 8.32 -16.40 19.67
C GLU A 312 8.39 -17.69 18.85
N ALA A 313 9.39 -17.86 18.00
CA ALA A 313 9.56 -19.10 17.24
C ALA A 313 10.16 -20.21 18.12
N GLU A 314 11.00 -19.81 19.08
CA GLU A 314 11.75 -20.65 19.99
C GLU A 314 10.86 -21.56 20.84
N GLN A 315 9.62 -21.13 21.12
CA GLN A 315 8.64 -21.95 21.86
C GLN A 315 8.30 -23.28 21.14
N TYR A 316 8.57 -23.35 19.84
CA TYR A 316 8.26 -24.50 18.99
C TYR A 316 9.47 -25.38 18.66
N GLN A 317 10.65 -25.08 19.22
CA GLN A 317 11.85 -25.87 18.97
C GLN A 317 11.67 -27.35 19.36
N GLY A 318 12.09 -28.23 18.45
CA GLY A 318 11.94 -29.68 18.61
C GLY A 318 10.49 -30.20 18.57
N LYS A 319 9.52 -29.36 18.17
CA LYS A 319 8.12 -29.77 18.00
C LYS A 319 7.78 -30.02 16.53
N ASN A 320 6.79 -30.88 16.29
CA ASN A 320 6.18 -31.01 14.98
C ASN A 320 5.12 -29.91 14.81
N VAL A 321 5.39 -28.94 13.94
CA VAL A 321 4.51 -27.79 13.69
C VAL A 321 3.94 -27.83 12.28
N LEU A 322 2.66 -27.50 12.14
CA LEU A 322 2.00 -27.28 10.86
C LEU A 322 1.72 -25.79 10.68
N VAL A 323 2.31 -25.19 9.65
CA VAL A 323 1.98 -23.81 9.23
C VAL A 323 0.95 -23.87 8.10
N VAL A 324 -0.19 -23.20 8.29
CA VAL A 324 -1.29 -23.20 7.32
C VAL A 324 -1.28 -21.90 6.49
N GLY A 325 -0.88 -22.01 5.23
CA GLY A 325 -0.86 -20.89 4.28
C GLY A 325 0.33 -20.97 3.32
N GLY A 326 0.34 -20.13 2.29
CA GLY A 326 1.41 -20.07 1.29
C GLY A 326 1.79 -18.65 0.87
N GLY A 327 1.48 -17.64 1.69
CA GLY A 327 1.96 -16.27 1.50
C GLY A 327 3.16 -15.97 2.39
N ASP A 328 3.69 -14.75 2.28
CA ASP A 328 4.93 -14.32 2.98
C ASP A 328 4.90 -14.64 4.48
N SER A 329 3.81 -14.31 5.18
CA SER A 329 3.67 -14.61 6.63
C SER A 329 3.82 -16.10 6.97
N ALA A 330 3.35 -16.99 6.09
CA ALA A 330 3.43 -18.44 6.33
C ALA A 330 4.85 -18.94 6.04
N LEU A 331 5.49 -18.43 4.98
CA LEU A 331 6.85 -18.78 4.63
C LEU A 331 7.84 -18.30 5.71
N GLU A 332 7.73 -17.04 6.12
CA GLU A 332 8.52 -16.46 7.22
C GLU A 332 8.33 -17.27 8.50
N ALA A 333 7.08 -17.53 8.91
CA ALA A 333 6.83 -18.32 10.12
C ALA A 333 7.43 -19.74 10.04
N ALA A 334 7.35 -20.39 8.88
CA ALA A 334 7.94 -21.71 8.68
C ALA A 334 9.48 -21.67 8.76
N LEU A 335 10.11 -20.64 8.20
CA LEU A 335 11.56 -20.43 8.29
C LEU A 335 12.00 -20.13 9.72
N ASP A 336 11.29 -19.24 10.41
CA ASP A 336 11.59 -18.87 11.80
C ASP A 336 11.47 -20.08 12.75
N ILE A 337 10.46 -20.95 12.54
CA ILE A 337 10.25 -22.17 13.36
C ILE A 337 11.24 -23.28 13.00
N ALA A 338 11.71 -23.35 11.76
CA ALA A 338 12.64 -24.39 11.31
C ALA A 338 14.08 -24.17 11.75
N ASN A 339 14.45 -22.92 12.07
CA ASN A 339 15.77 -22.52 12.57
C ASN A 339 15.90 -22.71 14.08
#